data_AF-A0A9W6R6Z9-F1
#
_entry.id   AF-A0A9W6R6Z9-F1
#
_cell.length_a   1.000
_cell.length_b   1.000
_cell.length_c   1.000
_cell.angle_alpha   90.00
_cell.angle_beta   90.00
_cell.angle_gamma   90.00
#
_symmetry.space_group_name_H-M   'P 1'
#
loop_
_entity.id
_entity.type
_entity.pdbx_description
1 polymer ?
#
loop_
_entity_poly.entity_id
_entity_poly.type
_entity_poly.pdbx_seq_one_letter_code
_entity_poly.pdbx_strand_id
1 'polypeptide(L)'
;MNQPAPAADAQGTDHQDVAETIYRLLVTLFRGLPRDLSLTAMATLSTLERTGPRRITDLAAIQGVAQPSMTALITNLERSGYVERRSDPDDRRVALVSVTQSGATYIHGRRRAGAEAIAELVNHLPDDELAALTAAVPALHHLRELHNQQRDPGPPVKQSENSR
;
A
#
# COMPACT_ATOMS: atom_id res chain seq x y z
N MET A 1 50.40 26.67 13.37
CA MET A 1 49.97 25.31 13.71
C MET A 1 48.45 25.26 13.54
N ASN A 2 47.97 25.01 12.32
CA ASN A 2 46.56 24.96 11.99
C ASN A 2 46.32 23.59 11.36
N GLN A 3 45.65 22.71 12.08
CA GLN A 3 45.34 21.35 11.62
C GLN A 3 44.09 21.46 10.73
N PRO A 4 44.11 20.98 9.48
CA PRO A 4 42.92 20.99 8.66
C PRO A 4 41.91 19.99 9.24
N ALA A 5 40.63 20.40 9.27
CA ALA A 5 39.52 19.50 9.56
C ALA A 5 39.54 18.32 8.57
N PRO A 6 39.31 17.07 9.03
CA PRO A 6 39.23 15.94 8.12
C PRO A 6 38.05 16.15 7.17
N ALA A 7 38.32 15.97 5.89
CA ALA A 7 37.34 15.95 4.82
C ALA A 7 36.21 14.99 5.19
N ALA A 8 34.97 15.46 5.07
CA ALA A 8 33.80 14.60 5.12
C ALA A 8 33.96 13.52 4.05
N ASP A 9 34.14 12.27 4.49
CA ASP A 9 34.24 11.12 3.62
C ASP A 9 32.97 11.01 2.78
N ALA A 10 33.12 11.32 1.49
CA ALA A 10 32.18 10.98 0.44
C ALA A 10 32.24 9.47 0.15
N GLN A 11 31.86 8.65 1.13
CA GLN A 11 31.58 7.23 0.93
C GLN A 11 30.07 7.11 0.73
N GLY A 12 29.69 6.71 -0.48
CA GLY A 12 28.33 6.75 -1.01
C GLY A 12 27.31 6.20 -0.02
N THR A 13 26.16 6.86 0.06
CA THR A 13 25.05 6.41 0.89
C THR A 13 24.83 4.93 0.63
N ASP A 14 25.14 4.10 1.64
CA ASP A 14 24.99 2.66 1.54
C ASP A 14 23.51 2.41 1.20
N HIS A 15 23.25 1.73 0.09
CA HIS A 15 21.88 1.40 -0.30
C HIS A 15 21.12 0.71 0.83
N GLN A 16 21.84 0.00 1.71
CA GLN A 16 21.30 -0.62 2.90
C GLN A 16 20.88 0.41 3.96
N ASP A 17 21.66 1.47 4.18
CA ASP A 17 21.33 2.54 5.13
C ASP A 17 20.10 3.36 4.66
N VAL A 18 20.02 3.65 3.36
CA VAL A 18 18.83 4.26 2.75
C VAL A 18 17.59 3.40 2.98
N ALA A 19 17.68 2.10 2.67
CA ALA A 19 16.57 1.18 2.82
C ALA A 19 16.14 1.05 4.29
N GLU A 20 17.09 0.95 5.21
CA GLU A 20 16.83 0.80 6.63
C GLU A 20 16.20 2.06 7.24
N THR A 21 16.70 3.24 6.85
CA THR A 21 16.16 4.53 7.28
C THR A 21 14.75 4.74 6.76
N ILE A 22 14.49 4.46 5.48
CA ILE A 22 13.14 4.51 4.89
C ILE A 22 12.20 3.55 5.62
N TYR A 23 12.62 2.30 5.85
CA TYR A 23 11.78 1.30 6.53
C TYR A 23 11.46 1.72 7.97
N ARG A 24 12.46 2.19 8.74
CA ARG A 24 12.25 2.67 10.12
C ARG A 24 11.31 3.86 10.17
N LEU A 25 11.48 4.82 9.26
CA LEU A 25 10.59 5.97 9.15
C LEU A 25 9.16 5.53 8.86
N LEU A 26 8.95 4.67 7.85
CA LEU A 26 7.63 4.12 7.51
C LEU A 26 6.97 3.43 8.71
N VAL A 27 7.68 2.52 9.39
CA VAL A 27 7.14 1.81 10.55
C VAL A 27 6.75 2.77 11.67
N THR A 28 7.55 3.80 11.91
CA THR A 28 7.31 4.80 12.96
C THR A 28 6.08 5.65 12.64
N LEU A 29 6.00 6.17 11.41
CA LEU A 29 4.84 6.93 10.93
C LEU A 29 3.56 6.09 11.00
N PHE A 30 3.62 4.84 10.53
CA PHE A 30 2.46 3.97 10.55
C PHE A 30 1.97 3.63 11.96
N ARG A 31 2.84 3.58 12.97
CA ARG A 31 2.45 3.34 14.37
C ARG A 31 1.73 4.54 15.00
N GLY A 32 2.10 5.76 14.62
CA GLY A 32 1.48 6.99 15.13
C GLY A 32 0.12 7.31 14.50
N LEU A 33 -0.17 6.76 13.32
CA LEU A 33 -1.46 6.97 12.68
C LEU A 33 -2.56 6.15 13.37
N PRO A 34 -3.67 6.78 13.84
CA PRO A 34 -4.81 6.04 14.38
C PRO A 34 -5.30 5.03 13.33
N ARG A 35 -5.78 3.85 13.70
CA ARG A 35 -6.30 2.86 12.74
C ARG A 35 -7.56 2.21 13.26
N ASP A 36 -8.64 2.36 12.52
CA ASP A 36 -9.91 1.68 12.84
C ASP A 36 -10.00 0.31 12.15
N LEU A 37 -9.11 0.05 11.18
CA LEU A 37 -9.01 -1.19 10.42
C LEU A 37 -7.64 -1.84 10.58
N SER A 38 -7.60 -3.17 10.52
CA SER A 38 -6.35 -3.92 10.46
C SER A 38 -5.57 -3.61 9.17
N LEU A 39 -4.25 -3.88 9.17
CA LEU A 39 -3.41 -3.73 7.98
C LEU A 39 -3.94 -4.54 6.79
N THR A 40 -4.32 -5.80 7.04
CA THR A 40 -4.89 -6.67 6.01
C THR A 40 -6.21 -6.11 5.48
N ALA A 41 -7.08 -5.55 6.33
CA ALA A 41 -8.33 -4.96 5.89
C ALA A 41 -8.12 -3.74 4.98
N MET A 42 -7.18 -2.85 5.35
CA MET A 42 -6.81 -1.72 4.49
C MET A 42 -6.16 -2.17 3.18
N ALA A 43 -5.32 -3.20 3.21
CA ALA A 43 -4.68 -3.76 2.02
C ALA A 43 -5.70 -4.41 1.08
N THR A 44 -6.68 -5.13 1.62
CA THR A 44 -7.81 -5.69 0.87
C THR A 44 -8.63 -4.61 0.20
N LEU A 45 -9.05 -3.57 0.94
CA LEU A 45 -9.79 -2.45 0.36
C LEU A 45 -9.00 -1.73 -0.75
N SER A 46 -7.69 -1.53 -0.55
CA SER A 46 -6.83 -0.88 -1.56
C SER A 46 -6.66 -1.74 -2.81
N THR A 47 -6.65 -3.06 -2.64
CA THR A 47 -6.59 -4.01 -3.77
C THR A 47 -7.88 -3.96 -4.58
N LEU A 48 -9.04 -3.93 -3.91
CA LEU A 48 -10.35 -3.80 -4.55
C LEU A 48 -10.51 -2.45 -5.27
N GLU A 49 -10.05 -1.36 -4.67
CA GLU A 49 -10.07 -0.03 -5.31
C GLU A 49 -9.23 0.01 -6.59
N ARG A 50 -8.01 -0.55 -6.55
CA ARG A 50 -7.09 -0.54 -7.69
C ARG A 50 -7.51 -1.50 -8.81
N THR A 51 -8.03 -2.67 -8.44
CA THR A 51 -8.18 -3.79 -9.39
C THR A 51 -9.63 -4.17 -9.69
N GLY A 52 -10.59 -3.48 -9.07
CA GLY A 52 -12.00 -3.76 -9.23
C GLY A 52 -12.48 -4.99 -8.46
N PRO A 53 -13.68 -5.52 -8.80
CA PRO A 53 -14.27 -6.63 -8.07
C PRO A 53 -13.42 -7.91 -8.15
N ARG A 54 -13.27 -8.62 -7.02
CA ARG A 54 -12.44 -9.84 -6.91
C ARG A 54 -13.15 -10.93 -6.13
N ARG A 55 -12.80 -12.20 -6.38
CA ARG A 55 -13.27 -13.34 -5.58
C ARG A 55 -12.56 -13.34 -4.23
N ILE A 56 -13.22 -13.87 -3.20
CA ILE A 56 -12.62 -14.00 -1.84
C ILE A 56 -11.35 -14.86 -1.88
N THR A 57 -11.33 -15.91 -2.70
CA THR A 57 -10.15 -16.78 -2.90
C THR A 57 -8.95 -16.01 -3.43
N ASP A 58 -9.18 -15.12 -4.40
CA ASP A 58 -8.12 -14.33 -5.02
C ASP A 58 -7.60 -13.30 -4.02
N LEU A 59 -8.50 -12.65 -3.27
CA LEU A 59 -8.10 -11.74 -2.19
C LEU A 59 -7.27 -12.45 -1.13
N ALA A 60 -7.66 -13.65 -0.72
CA ALA A 60 -6.91 -14.45 0.25
C ALA A 60 -5.49 -14.75 -0.23
N ALA A 61 -5.34 -15.16 -1.50
CA ALA A 61 -4.05 -15.39 -2.14
C ALA A 61 -3.19 -14.12 -2.21
N ILE A 62 -3.76 -13.00 -2.69
CA ILE A 62 -3.05 -11.72 -2.83
C ILE A 62 -2.58 -11.19 -1.46
N GLN A 63 -3.40 -11.33 -0.41
CA GLN A 63 -3.03 -10.83 0.91
C GLN A 63 -2.23 -11.85 1.75
N GLY A 64 -1.98 -13.06 1.23
CA GLY A 64 -1.20 -14.09 1.93
C GLY A 64 -1.87 -14.60 3.22
N VAL A 65 -3.21 -14.69 3.25
CA VAL A 65 -3.97 -15.19 4.41
C VAL A 65 -4.87 -16.36 4.02
N ALA A 66 -5.22 -17.20 5.01
CA ALA A 66 -6.12 -18.32 4.78
C ALA A 66 -7.54 -17.83 4.39
N GLN A 67 -8.21 -18.56 3.50
CA GLN A 67 -9.54 -18.20 3.00
C GLN A 67 -10.58 -17.97 4.12
N PRO A 68 -10.67 -18.78 5.19
CA PRO A 68 -11.59 -18.50 6.30
C PRO A 68 -11.34 -17.15 6.98
N SER A 69 -10.05 -16.76 7.10
CA SER A 69 -9.67 -15.44 7.66
C SER A 69 -10.08 -14.31 6.73
N MET A 70 -9.89 -14.48 5.41
CA MET A 70 -10.36 -13.50 4.43
C MET A 70 -11.89 -13.37 4.46
N THR A 71 -12.63 -14.48 4.51
CA THR A 71 -14.10 -14.44 4.61
C THR A 71 -14.56 -13.63 5.83
N ALA A 72 -13.99 -13.88 7.00
CA ALA A 72 -14.31 -13.13 8.22
C ALA A 72 -13.99 -11.63 8.09
N LEU A 73 -12.84 -11.30 7.49
CA LEU A 73 -12.44 -9.93 7.21
C LEU A 73 -13.43 -9.23 6.27
N ILE A 74 -13.83 -9.87 5.18
CA ILE A 74 -14.79 -9.31 4.22
C ILE A 74 -16.15 -9.09 4.88
N THR A 75 -16.61 -10.03 5.70
CA THR A 75 -17.86 -9.87 6.46
C THR A 75 -17.82 -8.66 7.39
N ASN A 76 -16.67 -8.38 8.02
CA ASN A 76 -16.50 -7.19 8.85
C ASN A 76 -16.52 -5.91 8.01
N LEU A 77 -15.81 -5.89 6.88
CA LEU A 77 -15.82 -4.74 5.97
C LEU A 77 -17.21 -4.46 5.39
N GLU A 78 -17.96 -5.50 5.07
CA GLU A 78 -19.34 -5.42 4.54
C GLU A 78 -20.28 -4.84 5.60
N ARG A 79 -20.18 -5.32 6.84
CA ARG A 79 -20.92 -4.78 7.98
C ARG A 79 -20.57 -3.32 8.30
N SER A 80 -19.33 -2.90 8.05
CA SER A 80 -18.91 -1.49 8.12
C SER A 80 -19.31 -0.66 6.88
N GLY A 81 -19.94 -1.28 5.88
CA GLY A 81 -20.39 -0.61 4.65
C GLY A 81 -19.27 -0.25 3.67
N TYR A 82 -18.07 -0.80 3.83
CA TYR A 82 -16.90 -0.49 2.98
C TYR A 82 -16.78 -1.38 1.75
N VAL A 83 -17.38 -2.56 1.78
CA VAL A 83 -17.48 -3.46 0.62
C VAL A 83 -18.91 -3.98 0.48
N GLU A 84 -19.20 -4.52 -0.69
CA GLU A 84 -20.44 -5.24 -0.99
C GLU A 84 -20.10 -6.53 -1.72
N ARG A 85 -20.97 -7.55 -1.59
CA ARG A 85 -20.90 -8.80 -2.35
C ARG A 85 -21.97 -8.82 -3.43
N ARG A 86 -21.58 -9.21 -4.63
CA ARG A 86 -22.50 -9.43 -5.76
C ARG A 86 -22.22 -10.79 -6.38
N SER A 87 -23.25 -11.45 -6.89
CA SER A 87 -23.06 -12.69 -7.66
C SER A 87 -22.22 -12.41 -8.91
N ASP A 88 -21.30 -13.32 -9.22
CA ASP A 88 -20.55 -13.30 -10.47
C ASP A 88 -21.54 -13.52 -11.64
N PRO A 89 -21.59 -12.62 -12.65
CA PRO A 89 -22.49 -12.76 -13.79
C PRO A 89 -22.30 -14.07 -14.57
N ASP A 90 -21.07 -14.59 -14.58
CA ASP A 90 -20.70 -15.80 -15.32
C ASP A 90 -20.89 -17.07 -14.49
N ASP A 91 -20.87 -16.96 -13.16
CA ASP A 91 -21.10 -18.08 -12.24
C ASP A 91 -21.78 -17.61 -10.94
N ARG A 92 -23.11 -17.76 -10.87
CA ARG A 92 -23.89 -17.35 -9.69
C ARG A 92 -23.51 -18.05 -8.38
N ARG A 93 -22.71 -19.13 -8.43
CA ARG A 93 -22.19 -19.81 -7.24
C ARG A 93 -21.02 -19.05 -6.62
N VAL A 94 -20.45 -18.08 -7.33
CA VAL A 94 -19.33 -17.28 -6.87
C VAL A 94 -19.80 -15.86 -6.50
N ALA A 95 -19.30 -15.36 -5.37
CA ALA A 95 -19.48 -13.97 -4.97
C ALA A 95 -18.23 -13.15 -5.32
N LEU A 96 -18.43 -12.06 -6.05
CA LEU A 96 -17.45 -11.01 -6.24
C LEU A 96 -17.62 -9.97 -5.13
N VAL A 97 -16.51 -9.55 -4.55
CA VAL A 97 -16.47 -8.43 -3.60
C VAL A 97 -16.07 -7.18 -4.36
N SER A 98 -16.79 -6.08 -4.18
CA SER A 98 -16.43 -4.76 -4.67
C SER A 98 -16.33 -3.74 -3.53
N VAL A 99 -15.48 -2.73 -3.70
CA VAL A 99 -15.43 -1.59 -2.78
C VAL A 99 -16.67 -0.71 -2.99
N THR A 100 -17.29 -0.22 -1.92
CA THR A 100 -18.38 0.75 -2.01
C THR A 100 -17.83 2.17 -2.12
N GLN A 101 -18.70 3.14 -2.41
CA GLN A 101 -18.33 4.56 -2.35
C GLN A 101 -17.81 4.98 -0.96
N SER A 102 -18.41 4.45 0.12
CA SER A 102 -17.97 4.70 1.49
C SER A 102 -16.58 4.11 1.74
N GLY A 103 -16.32 2.88 1.28
CA GLY A 103 -15.00 2.25 1.39
C GLY A 103 -13.91 3.00 0.63
N ALA A 104 -14.21 3.47 -0.58
CA ALA A 104 -13.29 4.30 -1.36
C ALA A 104 -12.99 5.62 -0.65
N THR A 105 -14.03 6.30 -0.14
CA THR A 105 -13.91 7.56 0.60
C THR A 105 -13.07 7.39 1.87
N TYR A 106 -13.27 6.28 2.60
CA TYR A 106 -12.47 5.93 3.77
C TYR A 106 -10.98 5.82 3.41
N ILE A 107 -10.61 5.04 2.39
CA ILE A 107 -9.19 4.89 2.01
C ILE A 107 -8.59 6.23 1.55
N HIS A 108 -9.32 7.02 0.76
CA HIS A 108 -8.83 8.32 0.30
C HIS A 108 -8.60 9.28 1.47
N GLY A 109 -9.54 9.33 2.42
CA GLY A 109 -9.37 10.10 3.67
C GLY A 109 -8.17 9.64 4.49
N ARG A 110 -7.96 8.33 4.58
CA ARG A 110 -6.79 7.74 5.28
C ARG A 110 -5.47 8.11 4.60
N ARG A 111 -5.40 8.02 3.26
CA ARG A 111 -4.20 8.40 2.49
C ARG A 111 -3.91 9.89 2.68
N ARG A 112 -4.94 10.74 2.64
CA ARG A 112 -4.82 12.17 2.88
C ARG A 112 -4.32 12.48 4.30
N ALA A 113 -4.91 11.90 5.33
CA ALA A 113 -4.46 12.10 6.71
C ALA A 113 -3.00 11.66 6.92
N GLY A 114 -2.58 10.57 6.29
CA GLY A 114 -1.18 10.14 6.30
C GLY A 114 -0.24 11.13 5.61
N ALA A 115 -0.66 11.68 4.46
CA ALA A 115 0.10 12.70 3.74
C ALA A 115 0.20 14.02 4.54
N GLU A 116 -0.89 14.45 5.17
CA GLU A 116 -0.92 15.63 6.05
C GLU A 116 0.03 15.46 7.25
N ALA A 117 0.04 14.29 7.89
CA ALA A 117 0.96 14.01 8.98
C ALA A 117 2.45 14.07 8.56
N ILE A 118 2.76 13.63 7.34
CA ILE A 118 4.12 13.74 6.79
C ILE A 118 4.44 15.19 6.42
N ALA A 119 3.49 15.91 5.82
CA ALA A 119 3.67 17.31 5.44
C ALA A 119 4.01 18.18 6.66
N GLU A 120 3.37 17.93 7.81
CA GLU A 120 3.73 18.59 9.06
C GLU A 120 5.19 18.35 9.45
N LEU A 121 5.72 17.14 9.34
CA LEU A 121 7.13 16.88 9.63
C LEU A 121 8.06 17.58 8.64
N VAL A 122 7.71 17.55 7.36
CA VAL A 122 8.47 18.20 6.28
C VAL A 122 8.53 19.72 6.49
N ASN A 123 7.47 20.34 7.01
CA ASN A 123 7.44 21.78 7.30
C ASN A 123 8.43 22.22 8.40
N HIS A 124 8.97 21.29 9.19
CA HIS A 124 9.96 21.59 10.23
C HIS A 124 11.41 21.42 9.74
N LEU A 125 11.62 21.03 8.48
CA LEU A 125 12.94 20.78 7.94
C LEU A 125 13.62 22.09 7.52
N PRO A 126 14.96 22.19 7.71
CA PRO A 126 15.78 23.21 7.07
C PRO A 126 15.69 23.16 5.53
N ASP A 127 15.97 24.28 4.87
CA ASP A 127 15.85 24.42 3.41
C ASP A 127 16.72 23.42 2.62
N ASP A 128 17.91 23.10 3.12
CA ASP A 128 18.84 22.16 2.48
C ASP A 128 18.34 20.71 2.57
N GLU A 129 17.78 20.32 3.71
CA GLU A 129 17.14 19.01 3.88
C GLU A 129 15.87 18.88 3.04
N LEU A 130 15.04 19.93 2.99
CA LEU A 130 13.86 19.97 2.13
C LEU A 130 14.22 19.88 0.64
N ALA A 131 15.29 20.56 0.22
CA ALA A 131 15.80 20.48 -1.15
C ALA A 131 16.27 19.05 -1.49
N ALA A 132 16.98 18.39 -0.57
CA ALA A 132 17.41 17.01 -0.73
C ALA A 132 16.23 16.03 -0.87
N LEU A 133 15.21 16.15 0.00
CA LEU A 133 14.00 15.33 -0.11
C LEU A 133 13.23 15.58 -1.40
N THR A 134 13.13 16.85 -1.81
CA THR A 134 12.47 17.24 -3.06
C THR A 134 13.18 16.61 -4.27
N ALA A 135 14.51 16.63 -4.28
CA ALA A 135 15.31 15.99 -5.32
C ALA A 135 15.14 14.45 -5.34
N ALA A 136 14.80 13.82 -4.22
CA ALA A 136 14.56 12.39 -4.11
C ALA A 136 13.15 11.94 -4.57
N VAL A 137 12.18 12.84 -4.68
CA VAL A 137 10.78 12.51 -5.04
C VAL A 137 10.65 11.68 -6.33
N PRO A 138 11.35 11.98 -7.44
CA PRO A 138 11.27 11.15 -8.65
C PRO A 138 11.71 9.70 -8.42
N ALA A 139 12.75 9.47 -7.62
CA ALA A 139 13.22 8.13 -7.27
C ALA A 139 12.20 7.39 -6.40
N LEU A 140 11.58 8.08 -5.44
CA LEU A 140 10.51 7.51 -4.60
C LEU A 140 9.27 7.13 -5.44
N HIS A 141 8.93 7.92 -6.46
CA HIS A 141 7.87 7.57 -7.41
C HIS A 141 8.22 6.30 -8.19
N HIS A 142 9.46 6.18 -8.67
CA HIS A 142 9.91 4.99 -9.39
C HIS A 142 9.90 3.74 -8.50
N LEU A 143 10.36 3.84 -7.24
CA LEU A 143 10.28 2.73 -6.27
C LEU A 143 8.84 2.27 -6.04
N ARG A 144 7.89 3.20 -5.98
CA ARG A 144 6.46 2.88 -5.85
C ARG A 144 5.93 2.13 -7.07
N GLU A 145 6.33 2.52 -8.28
CA GLU A 145 5.94 1.83 -9.51
C GLU A 145 6.48 0.40 -9.55
N LEU A 146 7.76 0.21 -9.23
CA LEU A 146 8.39 -1.12 -9.12
C LEU A 146 7.66 -1.99 -8.08
N HIS A 147 7.32 -1.43 -6.92
CA HIS A 147 6.56 -2.15 -5.90
C HIS A 147 5.16 -2.56 -6.38
N ASN A 148 4.46 -1.67 -7.09
CA ASN A 148 3.13 -1.95 -7.62
C ASN A 148 3.15 -3.06 -8.68
N GLN A 149 4.16 -3.08 -9.55
CA GLN A 149 4.35 -4.12 -10.56
C GLN A 149 4.58 -5.50 -9.92
N GLN A 150 5.29 -5.56 -8.79
CA GLN A 150 5.52 -6.82 -8.06
C GLN A 150 4.27 -7.33 -7.33
N ARG A 151 3.38 -6.42 -6.89
CA ARG A 151 2.18 -6.76 -6.11
C ARG A 151 0.95 -7.08 -6.97
N ASP A 152 0.97 -6.75 -8.26
CA ASP A 152 -0.11 -6.97 -9.21
C ASP A 152 0.38 -7.86 -10.36
N PRO A 153 0.69 -9.16 -10.13
CA PRO A 153 0.74 -10.08 -11.25
C PRO A 153 -0.66 -10.03 -11.86
N GLY A 154 -0.78 -9.60 -13.11
CA GLY A 154 -2.05 -9.46 -13.80
C GLY A 154 -2.95 -10.70 -13.60
N PRO A 155 -4.28 -10.57 -13.82
CA PRO A 155 -5.21 -11.66 -13.58
C PRO A 155 -4.65 -12.96 -14.18
N PRO A 156 -4.70 -14.10 -13.46
CA PRO A 156 -4.25 -15.36 -14.03
C PRO A 156 -5.00 -15.53 -15.34
N VAL A 157 -4.24 -15.59 -16.44
CA VAL A 157 -4.80 -15.86 -17.77
C VAL A 157 -5.63 -17.12 -17.59
N LYS A 158 -6.96 -17.00 -17.75
CA LYS A 158 -7.82 -18.17 -17.84
C LYS A 158 -7.26 -18.94 -19.02
N GLN A 159 -6.49 -20.00 -18.73
CA GLN A 159 -6.12 -20.96 -19.75
C GLN A 159 -7.47 -21.45 -20.26
N SER A 160 -7.81 -21.01 -21.47
CA SER A 160 -8.91 -21.55 -22.21
C SER A 160 -8.61 -23.04 -22.33
N GLU A 161 -9.28 -23.84 -21.49
CA GLU A 161 -9.59 -25.21 -21.82
C GLU A 161 -10.25 -25.18 -23.20
N ASN A 162 -9.45 -25.39 -24.23
CA ASN A 162 -9.95 -25.68 -25.55
C ASN A 162 -9.22 -26.91 -26.07
N SER A 163 -9.81 -28.06 -25.72
CA SER A 163 -10.05 -29.21 -26.58
C SER A 163 -8.91 -29.64 -27.52
N ARG A 164 -8.24 -30.73 -27.15
CA ARG A 164 -8.38 -32.03 -27.84
C ARG A 164 -7.77 -33.15 -27.01
#